data_AF-A0A9D4QLU7-F1
#
_entry.id   AF-A0A9D4QLU7-F1
#
_cell.length_a   1.000
_cell.length_b   1.000
_cell.length_c   1.000
_cell.angle_alpha   90.00
_cell.angle_beta   90.00
_cell.angle_gamma   90.00
#
_symmetry.space_group_name_H-M   'P 1'
#
loop_
_entity.id
_entity.type
_entity.pdbx_description
1 polymer ?
#
loop_
_entity_poly.entity_id
_entity_poly.type
_entity_poly.pdbx_seq_one_letter_code
_entity_poly.pdbx_strand_id
1 'polypeptide(L)'
;MDMDLILERLGVEEGVIRRFRQEKITPDIISLMSLYDFNCLGVNDKTTIMKLRVECVCYRSNPWAHNNDSTRCRNIRFEISSIMIETLFKAGYSVKDTSIALGVSESTLFRKMGQFGSHLQKLMKKN
;
A
#
# COMPACT_ATOMS: atom_id res chain seq x y z
N MET A 1 -7.26 3.31 -17.33
CA MET A 1 -7.84 4.40 -16.54
C MET A 1 -6.91 5.58 -16.69
N ASP A 2 -7.47 6.73 -17.03
CA ASP A 2 -6.71 7.96 -17.24
C ASP A 2 -6.15 8.44 -15.89
N MET A 3 -4.87 8.82 -15.83
CA MET A 3 -4.29 9.38 -14.60
C MET A 3 -5.05 10.61 -14.14
N ASP A 4 -5.58 11.36 -15.09
CA ASP A 4 -6.42 12.53 -14.83
C ASP A 4 -7.62 12.17 -13.95
N LEU A 5 -8.30 11.07 -14.26
CA LEU A 5 -9.50 10.66 -13.53
C LEU A 5 -9.20 10.21 -12.09
N ILE A 6 -8.01 9.65 -11.85
CA ILE A 6 -7.53 9.33 -10.50
C ILE A 6 -7.23 10.63 -9.73
N LEU A 7 -6.54 11.58 -10.37
CA LEU A 7 -6.15 12.84 -9.76
C LEU A 7 -7.35 13.75 -9.46
N GLU A 8 -8.31 13.84 -10.39
CA GLU A 8 -9.58 14.57 -10.22
C GLU A 8 -10.37 14.03 -9.01
N ARG A 9 -10.48 12.71 -8.87
CA ARG A 9 -11.16 12.07 -7.72
C ARG A 9 -10.48 12.36 -6.39
N LEU A 10 -9.16 12.48 -6.40
CA LEU A 10 -8.38 12.82 -5.22
C LEU A 10 -8.42 14.31 -4.88
N GLY A 11 -9.09 15.12 -5.71
CA GLY A 11 -9.17 16.57 -5.53
C GLY A 11 -7.84 17.27 -5.72
N VAL A 12 -6.96 16.70 -6.55
CA VAL A 12 -5.66 17.30 -6.87
C VAL A 12 -5.88 18.52 -7.77
N GLU A 13 -5.12 19.58 -7.53
CA GLU A 13 -5.24 20.83 -8.29
C GLU A 13 -4.96 20.63 -9.79
N GLU A 14 -5.72 21.29 -10.66
CA GLU A 14 -5.59 21.20 -12.12
C GLU A 14 -4.15 21.51 -12.62
N GLY A 15 -3.46 22.43 -11.94
CA GLY A 15 -2.07 22.75 -12.25
C GLY A 15 -1.11 21.57 -12.07
N VAL A 16 -1.40 20.69 -11.11
CA VAL A 16 -0.66 19.44 -10.87
C VAL A 16 -1.08 18.39 -11.88
N ILE A 17 -2.38 18.24 -12.18
CA ILE A 17 -2.88 17.32 -13.22
C ILE A 17 -2.18 17.58 -14.56
N ARG A 18 -2.05 18.86 -14.94
CA ARG A 18 -1.33 19.25 -16.15
C ARG A 18 0.14 18.81 -16.16
N ARG A 19 0.83 18.85 -15.02
CA ARG A 19 2.22 18.36 -14.92
C ARG A 19 2.30 16.85 -15.10
N PHE A 20 1.38 16.10 -14.50
CA PHE A 20 1.30 14.65 -14.71
C PHE A 20 1.08 14.31 -16.20
N ARG A 21 0.22 15.06 -16.90
CA ARG A 21 0.05 14.93 -18.37
C ARG A 21 1.33 15.26 -19.15
N GLN A 22 1.97 16.38 -18.82
CA GLN A 22 3.18 16.85 -19.50
C GLN A 22 4.34 15.85 -19.37
N GLU A 23 4.54 15.32 -18.16
CA GLU A 23 5.55 14.32 -17.85
C GLU A 23 5.12 12.90 -18.24
N LYS A 24 3.92 12.74 -18.84
CA LYS A 24 3.33 11.45 -19.27
C LYS A 24 3.35 10.40 -18.17
N ILE A 25 3.07 10.83 -16.94
CA ILE A 25 3.02 9.96 -15.78
C ILE A 25 1.82 9.04 -15.94
N THR A 26 2.05 7.74 -15.80
CA THR A 26 1.02 6.71 -15.87
C THR A 26 0.82 6.07 -14.48
N PRO A 27 -0.34 5.44 -14.21
CA PRO A 27 -0.63 4.90 -12.88
C PRO A 27 0.39 3.85 -12.44
N ASP A 28 0.97 3.13 -13.39
CA ASP A 28 1.90 2.04 -13.13
C ASP A 28 3.27 2.51 -12.59
N ILE A 29 3.70 3.74 -12.90
CA ILE A 29 4.98 4.27 -12.40
C ILE A 29 4.87 4.94 -11.04
N ILE A 30 3.65 5.30 -10.59
CA ILE A 30 3.39 5.98 -9.30
C ILE A 30 3.94 5.21 -8.10
N SER A 31 3.91 3.89 -8.16
CA SER A 31 4.44 3.02 -7.10
C SER A 31 5.97 3.06 -6.98
N LEU A 32 6.65 3.46 -8.06
CA LEU A 32 8.11 3.52 -8.16
C LEU A 32 8.67 4.92 -7.85
N MET A 33 7.83 5.94 -7.92
CA MET A 33 8.21 7.33 -7.69
C MET A 33 8.61 7.58 -6.23
N SER A 34 9.69 8.32 -6.04
CA SER A 34 10.15 8.81 -4.74
C SER A 34 9.32 10.01 -4.27
N LEU A 35 9.48 10.40 -3.00
CA LEU A 35 8.87 11.64 -2.48
C LEU A 35 9.38 12.88 -3.23
N TYR A 36 10.63 12.86 -3.68
CA TYR A 36 11.22 13.96 -4.44
C TYR A 36 10.49 14.14 -5.78
N ASP A 37 10.21 13.05 -6.48
CA ASP A 37 9.51 13.08 -7.76
C ASP A 37 8.09 13.65 -7.61
N PHE A 38 7.37 13.29 -6.53
CA PHE A 38 6.07 13.88 -6.21
C PHE A 38 6.15 15.38 -5.94
N ASN A 39 7.18 15.83 -5.21
CA ASN A 39 7.39 17.25 -4.97
C ASN A 39 7.65 18.02 -6.28
N CYS A 40 8.42 17.43 -7.21
CA CYS A 40 8.64 18.02 -8.54
C CYS A 40 7.34 18.16 -9.34
N LEU A 41 6.44 17.18 -9.21
CA LEU A 41 5.10 17.25 -9.79
C LEU A 41 4.13 18.18 -9.02
N GLY A 42 4.53 18.70 -7.86
CA GLY A 42 3.72 19.62 -7.05
C GLY A 42 2.80 18.94 -6.04
N VAL A 43 2.98 17.64 -5.78
CA VAL A 43 2.27 16.90 -4.72
C VAL A 43 3.17 16.81 -3.49
N ASN A 44 2.98 17.74 -2.55
CA ASN A 44 3.84 17.83 -1.35
C ASN A 44 3.22 17.17 -0.11
N ASP A 45 1.91 16.88 -0.14
CA ASP A 45 1.22 16.26 0.98
C ASP A 45 1.39 14.74 0.97
N LYS A 46 2.02 14.21 2.03
CA LYS A 46 2.26 12.76 2.20
C LYS A 46 0.95 11.95 2.20
N THR A 47 -0.14 12.52 2.70
CA THR A 47 -1.44 11.83 2.73
C THR A 47 -1.96 11.62 1.32
N THR A 48 -1.89 12.66 0.49
CA THR A 48 -2.27 12.65 -0.92
C THR A 48 -1.37 11.69 -1.72
N ILE A 49 -0.05 11.72 -1.50
CA ILE A 49 0.89 10.78 -2.14
C ILE A 49 0.50 9.32 -1.82
N MET A 50 0.19 9.03 -0.56
CA MET A 50 -0.18 7.67 -0.16
C MET A 50 -1.52 7.24 -0.76
N LYS A 51 -2.53 8.14 -0.78
CA LYS A 51 -3.81 7.88 -1.45
C LYS A 51 -3.62 7.59 -2.93
N LEU A 52 -2.82 8.41 -3.61
CA LEU A 52 -2.52 8.24 -5.04
C LEU A 52 -1.86 6.89 -5.32
N ARG A 53 -0.89 6.49 -4.49
CA ARG A 53 -0.25 5.17 -4.58
C ARG A 53 -1.26 4.03 -4.40
N VAL A 54 -2.16 4.14 -3.42
CA VAL A 54 -3.19 3.12 -3.17
C VAL A 54 -4.15 3.00 -4.34
N GLU A 55 -4.70 4.12 -4.83
CA GLU A 55 -5.61 4.14 -5.99
C GLU A 55 -4.94 3.53 -7.24
N CYS A 56 -3.70 3.90 -7.52
CA CYS A 56 -2.96 3.38 -8.67
C CYS A 56 -2.60 1.88 -8.55
N VAL A 57 -2.36 1.38 -7.35
CA VAL A 57 -2.14 -0.07 -7.11
C VAL A 57 -3.45 -0.84 -7.23
N CYS A 58 -4.56 -0.32 -6.71
CA CYS A 58 -5.88 -0.92 -6.86
C CYS A 58 -6.27 -1.07 -8.34
N TYR A 59 -5.89 -0.10 -9.18
CA TYR A 59 -6.08 -0.18 -10.63
C TYR A 59 -5.34 -1.37 -11.26
N ARG A 60 -4.09 -1.64 -10.89
CA ARG A 60 -3.31 -2.79 -11.40
C ARG A 60 -3.98 -4.13 -11.07
N SER A 61 -4.61 -4.24 -9.90
CA SER A 61 -5.20 -5.51 -9.43
C SER A 61 -6.52 -5.87 -10.11
N ASN A 62 -7.32 -4.88 -10.55
CA ASN A 62 -8.52 -5.14 -11.36
C ASN A 62 -8.96 -3.88 -12.12
N PRO A 63 -8.66 -3.76 -13.43
CA PRO A 63 -9.04 -2.62 -14.25
C PRO A 63 -10.56 -2.38 -14.34
N TRP A 64 -11.38 -3.40 -14.06
CA TRP A 64 -12.85 -3.40 -14.21
C TRP A 64 -13.60 -3.27 -12.87
N ALA A 65 -12.91 -3.26 -11.72
CA ALA A 65 -13.54 -3.19 -10.40
C ALA A 65 -13.98 -1.78 -9.96
N HIS A 66 -13.71 -0.74 -10.77
CA HIS A 66 -13.87 0.66 -10.36
C HIS A 66 -15.29 1.24 -10.48
N ASN A 67 -16.28 0.39 -10.78
CA ASN A 67 -17.69 0.79 -10.76
C ASN A 67 -18.23 0.69 -9.32
N ASN A 68 -18.28 1.83 -8.64
CA ASN A 68 -19.12 2.15 -7.48
C ASN A 68 -18.79 1.61 -6.08
N ASP A 69 -17.68 0.92 -5.84
CA ASP A 69 -17.41 0.39 -4.50
C ASP A 69 -16.03 0.80 -3.95
N SER A 70 -16.00 1.95 -3.26
CA SER A 70 -14.83 2.50 -2.54
C SER A 70 -14.31 1.58 -1.41
N THR A 71 -14.97 0.46 -1.17
CA THR A 71 -14.60 -0.53 -0.16
C THR A 71 -13.48 -1.48 -0.60
N ARG A 72 -13.18 -1.60 -1.91
CA ARG A 72 -12.25 -2.66 -2.39
C ARG A 72 -10.76 -2.34 -2.24
N CYS A 73 -10.35 -1.07 -2.15
CA CYS A 73 -8.95 -0.74 -1.79
C CYS A 73 -8.59 -1.13 -0.35
N ARG A 74 -9.56 -1.37 0.54
CA ARG A 74 -9.29 -1.95 1.87
C ARG A 74 -8.74 -3.38 1.80
N ASN A 75 -8.84 -4.04 0.65
CA ASN A 75 -8.47 -5.44 0.44
C ASN A 75 -7.19 -5.62 -0.40
N ILE A 76 -6.23 -4.68 -0.37
CA ILE A 76 -4.84 -5.04 -0.68
C ILE A 76 -4.37 -6.01 0.42
N ARG A 77 -4.73 -7.27 0.25
CA ARG A 77 -4.33 -8.36 1.11
C ARG A 77 -2.91 -8.70 0.70
N PHE A 78 -1.92 -8.20 1.44
CA PHE A 78 -0.64 -8.89 1.50
C PHE A 78 -0.96 -10.33 1.93
N GLU A 79 -0.79 -11.27 1.01
CA GLU A 79 -1.12 -12.67 1.23
C GLU A 79 0.00 -13.31 2.03
N ILE A 80 0.10 -12.91 3.30
CA ILE A 80 1.06 -13.48 4.24
C ILE A 80 0.40 -14.70 4.85
N SER A 81 0.94 -15.89 4.58
CA SER A 81 0.47 -17.14 5.18
C SER A 81 0.68 -17.14 6.69
N SER A 82 -0.35 -17.52 7.47
CA SER A 82 -0.24 -17.68 8.92
C SER A 82 0.83 -18.69 9.31
N ILE A 83 0.96 -19.77 8.54
CA ILE A 83 1.96 -20.83 8.75
C ILE A 83 3.38 -20.26 8.67
N MET A 84 3.62 -19.35 7.74
CA MET A 84 4.94 -18.74 7.55
C MET A 84 5.31 -17.84 8.74
N ILE A 85 4.35 -17.05 9.22
CA ILE A 85 4.51 -16.24 10.43
C ILE A 85 4.81 -17.15 11.65
N GLU A 86 4.00 -18.19 11.86
CA GLU A 86 4.19 -19.13 12.97
C GLU A 86 5.54 -19.83 12.93
N THR A 87 6.00 -20.22 11.75
CA THR A 87 7.28 -20.92 11.56
C THR A 87 8.44 -20.02 11.94
N LEU A 88 8.41 -18.75 11.51
CA LEU A 88 9.46 -17.77 11.83
C LEU A 88 9.50 -17.46 13.33
N PHE A 89 8.35 -17.28 13.98
CA PHE A 89 8.31 -17.07 15.44
C PHE A 89 8.74 -18.32 16.23
N LYS A 90 8.34 -19.53 15.80
CA LYS A 90 8.81 -20.78 16.41
C LYS A 90 10.32 -20.98 16.25
N ALA A 91 10.89 -20.48 15.16
CA ALA A 91 12.33 -20.46 14.92
C ALA A 91 13.06 -19.36 15.72
N GLY A 92 12.36 -18.53 16.50
CA GLY A 92 12.94 -17.51 17.37
C GLY A 92 13.20 -16.16 16.70
N TYR A 93 12.69 -15.92 15.49
CA TYR A 93 12.84 -14.62 14.82
C TYR A 93 12.06 -13.53 15.55
N SER A 94 12.65 -12.34 15.65
CA SER A 94 11.96 -11.16 16.19
C SER A 94 10.90 -10.66 15.20
N VAL A 95 9.99 -9.80 15.66
CA VAL A 95 9.00 -9.12 14.81
C VAL A 95 9.71 -8.36 13.68
N LYS A 96 10.81 -7.67 14.00
CA LYS A 96 11.62 -6.90 13.05
C LYS A 96 12.19 -7.81 11.96
N ASP A 97 12.85 -8.89 12.34
CA ASP A 97 13.47 -9.82 11.39
C ASP A 97 12.40 -10.52 10.52
N THR A 98 11.27 -10.87 11.12
CA THR A 98 10.12 -11.44 10.41
C THR A 98 9.55 -10.46 9.39
N SER A 99 9.44 -9.17 9.75
CA SER A 99 8.95 -8.13 8.84
C SER A 99 9.88 -7.94 7.64
N ILE A 100 11.20 -7.97 7.88
CA ILE A 100 12.23 -7.90 6.85
C ILE A 100 12.15 -9.13 5.94
N ALA A 101 12.09 -10.34 6.53
CA ALA A 101 12.04 -11.60 5.79
C ALA A 101 10.79 -11.71 4.89
N LEU A 102 9.67 -11.13 5.33
CA LEU A 102 8.41 -11.12 4.58
C LEU A 102 8.26 -9.91 3.64
N GLY A 103 9.22 -8.97 3.63
CA GLY A 103 9.16 -7.77 2.80
C GLY A 103 7.99 -6.84 3.14
N VAL A 104 7.57 -6.81 4.41
CA VAL A 104 6.45 -5.99 4.88
C VAL A 104 6.85 -5.11 6.06
N SER A 105 6.09 -4.05 6.33
CA SER A 105 6.30 -3.25 7.55
C SER A 105 5.86 -4.02 8.80
N GLU A 106 6.49 -3.74 9.94
CA GLU A 106 6.09 -4.29 11.24
C GLU A 106 4.60 -4.05 11.53
N SER A 107 4.08 -2.87 11.20
CA SER A 107 2.65 -2.55 11.34
C SER A 107 1.75 -3.47 10.50
N THR A 108 2.20 -3.84 9.29
CA THR A 108 1.48 -4.79 8.42
C THR A 108 1.51 -6.19 9.01
N LEU A 109 2.65 -6.60 9.55
CA LEU A 109 2.81 -7.88 10.25
C LEU A 109 1.92 -7.95 11.49
N PHE A 110 1.91 -6.93 12.36
CA PHE A 110 1.02 -6.86 13.53
C PHE A 110 -0.45 -6.92 13.15
N ARG A 111 -0.87 -6.17 12.12
CA ARG A 111 -2.25 -6.19 11.63
C ARG A 111 -2.66 -7.59 11.15
N LYS A 112 -1.75 -8.31 10.48
CA LYS A 112 -1.99 -9.67 10.00
C LYS A 112 -2.01 -10.68 11.13
N MET A 113 -1.07 -10.61 12.06
CA MET A 113 -1.05 -11.44 13.27
C MET A 113 -2.34 -11.28 14.10
N GLY A 114 -2.87 -10.05 14.20
CA GLY A 114 -4.15 -9.77 14.86
C GLY A 114 -5.36 -10.45 14.20
N GLN A 115 -5.28 -10.77 12.90
CA GLN A 115 -6.34 -11.44 12.15
C GLN A 115 -6.30 -12.97 12.28
N PHE A 116 -5.17 -13.56 12.68
CA PHE A 116 -4.95 -15.00 12.74
C PHE A 116 -5.29 -15.63 14.11
N GLY A 117 -5.85 -14.85 15.03
CA GLY A 117 -6.42 -15.36 16.29
C GLY A 117 -5.44 -15.46 17.46
N SER A 118 -5.98 -15.87 18.62
CA SER A 118 -5.35 -15.79 19.95
C SER A 118 -4.06 -16.61 20.13
N HIS A 119 -3.74 -17.51 19.21
CA HIS A 119 -2.52 -18.33 19.26
C HIS A 119 -1.25 -17.51 18.99
N LEU A 120 -1.25 -16.67 17.95
CA LEU A 120 -0.12 -15.78 17.63
C LEU A 120 0.04 -14.64 18.66
N GLN A 121 -1.06 -14.20 19.28
CA GLN A 121 -1.01 -13.22 20.39
C GLN A 121 -0.28 -13.76 21.63
N LYS A 122 -0.31 -15.08 21.88
CA LYS A 122 0.42 -15.68 23.00
C LYS A 122 1.93 -15.73 22.76
N LEU A 123 2.36 -15.87 21.51
CA LEU A 123 3.78 -15.82 21.14
C LEU A 123 4.38 -14.42 21.35
N MET A 124 3.56 -13.36 21.28
CA MET A 124 3.99 -11.99 21.58
C MET A 124 4.33 -11.75 23.06
N LYS A 125 3.75 -12.50 24.00
CA LYS A 125 3.99 -12.31 25.44
C LYS A 125 5.23 -13.06 25.95
N LYS A 126 5.85 -13.87 25.09
CA LYS A 126 6.93 -14.78 25.47
C LYS A 126 8.32 -14.32 24.99
N ASN A 127 8.36 -13.27 24.18
CA ASN A 127 9.55 -12.54 23.72
C ASN A 127 9.43 -11.07 24.13
#